data_AF-A0A5J4PM45-F1
#
_entry.id   AF-A0A5J4PM45-F1
#
_cell.length_a   1.000
_cell.length_b   1.000
_cell.length_c   1.000
_cell.angle_alpha   90.00
_cell.angle_beta   90.00
_cell.angle_gamma   90.00
#
_symmetry.space_group_name_H-M   'P 1'
#
loop_
_entity.id
_entity.type
_entity.pdbx_description
1 polymer ?
#
loop_
_entity_poly.entity_id
_entity_poly.type
_entity_poly.pdbx_seq_one_letter_code
_entity_poly.pdbx_strand_id
1 'polypeptide(L)'
;FTEFWCSDNTDPVERLYIQWGFSQFFPAKSMCAHVTSWNRNASLKFRVDVAMMCKLGFDIGLKEMTDSELTFCKEAIANYKRLTPVILNGDLYRLVSPYDSNHTSVMQISKDKNKATLFAFDMYPRYGEKLFSVKLQGLDPNKMYRIKEINLMPGAKSSFRGDNKVYSGNFLLKAGLKIFTASKTNSRVFELTAE
;
A
#
# COMPACT_ATOMS: atom_id res chain seq x y z
N PHE A 1 3.10 14.36 -22.54
CA PHE A 1 2.47 13.43 -21.58
C PHE A 1 3.15 13.55 -20.23
N THR A 2 2.39 13.63 -19.14
CA THR A 2 2.92 13.74 -17.75
C THR A 2 2.77 12.44 -16.96
N GLU A 3 2.18 11.43 -17.58
CA GLU A 3 1.97 10.07 -17.06
C GLU A 3 2.03 9.06 -18.22
N PHE A 4 2.21 7.79 -17.91
CA PHE A 4 2.23 6.70 -18.87
C PHE A 4 1.67 5.40 -18.28
N TRP A 5 1.20 4.53 -19.18
CA TRP A 5 0.75 3.18 -18.86
C TRP A 5 1.96 2.25 -18.70
N CYS A 6 2.21 1.77 -17.48
CA CYS A 6 3.44 1.03 -17.20
C CYS A 6 3.50 -0.36 -17.84
N SER A 7 2.36 -1.03 -18.02
CA SER A 7 2.28 -2.38 -18.61
C SER A 7 0.83 -2.78 -18.85
N ASP A 8 0.54 -3.49 -19.95
CA ASP A 8 -0.74 -4.18 -20.13
C ASP A 8 -0.96 -5.29 -19.10
N ASN A 9 0.12 -5.81 -18.50
CA ASN A 9 0.02 -6.73 -17.38
C ASN A 9 -0.57 -5.99 -16.15
N THR A 10 -1.80 -6.33 -15.81
CA THR A 10 -2.55 -5.77 -14.68
C THR A 10 -2.82 -6.80 -13.58
N ASP A 11 -2.16 -7.96 -13.65
CA ASP A 11 -2.10 -8.87 -12.51
C ASP A 11 -1.49 -8.10 -11.30
N PRO A 12 -2.17 -8.08 -10.14
CA PRO A 12 -1.74 -7.27 -9.01
C PRO A 12 -0.42 -7.75 -8.40
N VAL A 13 -0.07 -9.04 -8.50
CA VAL A 13 1.22 -9.54 -8.01
C VAL A 13 2.33 -9.11 -8.96
N GLU A 14 2.15 -9.29 -10.28
CA GLU A 14 3.13 -8.82 -11.28
C GLU A 14 3.33 -7.31 -11.22
N ARG A 15 2.25 -6.55 -10.99
CA ARG A 15 2.30 -5.09 -10.81
C ARG A 15 3.16 -4.66 -9.62
N LEU A 16 3.33 -5.47 -8.58
CA LEU A 16 4.26 -5.16 -7.49
C LEU A 16 5.71 -5.12 -7.99
N TYR A 17 6.13 -6.07 -8.82
CA TYR A 17 7.48 -6.12 -9.42
C TYR A 17 7.69 -4.99 -10.43
N ILE A 18 6.69 -4.77 -11.29
CA ILE A 18 6.72 -3.73 -12.33
C ILE A 18 6.81 -2.34 -11.67
N GLN A 19 5.88 -2.01 -10.77
CA GLN A 19 5.84 -0.70 -10.10
C GLN A 19 7.10 -0.48 -9.25
N TRP A 20 7.63 -1.53 -8.60
CA TRP A 20 8.92 -1.45 -7.91
C TRP A 20 10.06 -1.08 -8.86
N GLY A 21 10.16 -1.76 -10.00
CA GLY A 21 11.19 -1.51 -11.02
C GLY A 21 11.12 -0.10 -11.58
N PHE A 22 9.93 0.37 -11.98
CA PHE A 22 9.74 1.73 -12.47
C PHE A 22 10.07 2.79 -11.40
N SER A 23 9.75 2.53 -10.13
CA SER A 23 10.00 3.48 -9.04
C SER A 23 11.49 3.80 -8.80
N GLN A 24 12.42 3.05 -9.40
CA GLN A 24 13.85 3.37 -9.34
C GLN A 24 14.17 4.70 -10.02
N PHE A 25 13.41 5.08 -11.04
CA PHE A 25 13.65 6.29 -11.83
C PHE A 25 12.41 7.20 -11.92
N PHE A 26 11.22 6.60 -11.99
CA PHE A 26 9.98 7.33 -12.25
C PHE A 26 9.22 7.60 -10.96
N PRO A 27 8.69 8.82 -10.76
CA PRO A 27 7.85 9.12 -9.61
C PRO A 27 6.48 8.45 -9.74
N ALA A 28 5.84 8.14 -8.60
CA ALA A 28 4.51 7.52 -8.55
C ALA A 28 3.46 8.26 -9.40
N LYS A 29 3.50 9.59 -9.44
CA LYS A 29 2.59 10.43 -10.23
C LYS A 29 2.70 10.27 -11.76
N SER A 30 3.76 9.64 -12.25
CA SER A 30 3.92 9.37 -13.69
C SER A 30 3.48 7.97 -14.08
N MET A 31 3.25 7.08 -13.11
CA MET A 31 2.88 5.69 -13.34
C MET A 31 1.37 5.53 -13.24
N CYS A 32 0.70 5.06 -14.29
CA CYS A 32 -0.72 4.69 -14.22
C CYS A 32 -0.88 3.21 -13.84
N ALA A 33 -1.78 2.94 -12.89
CA ALA A 33 -2.10 1.59 -12.44
C ALA A 33 -3.60 1.45 -12.25
N HIS A 34 -4.22 0.57 -13.03
CA HIS A 34 -5.67 0.40 -13.02
C HIS A 34 -6.06 -0.94 -12.40
N VAL A 35 -7.20 -0.93 -11.72
CA VAL A 35 -7.87 -2.11 -11.19
C VAL A 35 -8.62 -2.79 -12.33
N THR A 36 -8.27 -4.03 -12.64
CA THR A 36 -8.90 -4.81 -13.72
C THR A 36 -9.45 -6.14 -13.19
N SER A 37 -10.05 -6.94 -14.08
CA SER A 37 -10.51 -8.30 -13.77
C SER A 37 -9.40 -9.36 -13.88
N TRP A 38 -8.16 -9.00 -14.19
CA TRP A 38 -7.05 -9.96 -14.24
C TRP A 38 -6.78 -10.51 -12.84
N ASN A 39 -6.63 -11.83 -12.75
CA ASN A 39 -6.37 -12.59 -11.53
C ASN A 39 -7.51 -12.45 -10.53
N ARG A 40 -8.65 -13.04 -10.89
CA ARG A 40 -9.85 -13.12 -10.03
C ARG A 40 -9.61 -13.88 -8.71
N ASN A 41 -8.50 -14.60 -8.58
CA ASN A 41 -8.11 -15.26 -7.33
C ASN A 41 -7.58 -14.24 -6.30
N ALA A 42 -7.07 -13.09 -6.74
CA ALA A 42 -6.73 -11.99 -5.85
C ALA A 42 -7.98 -11.16 -5.52
N SER A 43 -8.17 -10.87 -4.23
CA SER A 43 -9.30 -10.05 -3.76
C SER A 43 -9.33 -8.68 -4.46
N LEU A 44 -10.53 -8.10 -4.62
CA LEU A 44 -10.65 -6.75 -5.16
C LEU A 44 -9.86 -5.74 -4.32
N LYS A 45 -9.90 -5.88 -2.98
CA LYS A 45 -9.11 -5.09 -2.05
C LYS A 45 -7.62 -5.08 -2.39
N PHE A 46 -7.04 -6.26 -2.60
CA PHE A 46 -5.62 -6.40 -2.95
C PHE A 46 -5.31 -5.68 -4.26
N ARG A 47 -6.14 -5.87 -5.29
CA ARG A 47 -5.99 -5.21 -6.60
C ARG A 47 -6.06 -3.68 -6.48
N VAL A 48 -7.02 -3.15 -5.71
CA VAL A 48 -7.15 -1.71 -5.46
C VAL A 48 -5.93 -1.16 -4.74
N ASP A 49 -5.48 -1.82 -3.67
CA ASP A 49 -4.36 -1.33 -2.86
C ASP A 49 -3.03 -1.33 -3.65
N VAL A 50 -2.81 -2.29 -4.54
CA VAL A 50 -1.64 -2.31 -5.44
C VAL A 50 -1.68 -1.13 -6.42
N ALA A 51 -2.84 -0.90 -7.05
CA ALA A 51 -3.03 0.20 -7.99
C ALA A 51 -2.94 1.58 -7.30
N MET A 52 -3.37 1.67 -6.03
CA MET A 52 -3.36 2.88 -5.21
C MET A 52 -1.95 3.42 -4.95
N MET A 53 -0.88 2.64 -5.11
CA MET A 53 0.50 3.12 -4.97
C MET A 53 0.91 4.14 -6.04
N CYS A 54 0.14 4.23 -7.13
CA CYS A 54 0.42 5.00 -8.34
C CYS A 54 -0.81 5.85 -8.71
N LYS A 55 -0.89 6.35 -9.95
CA LYS A 55 -2.14 6.95 -10.45
C LYS A 55 -3.22 5.88 -10.63
N LEU A 56 -4.07 5.79 -9.61
CA LEU A 56 -5.19 4.86 -9.53
C LEU A 56 -6.25 5.12 -10.62
N GLY A 57 -6.61 4.06 -11.34
CA GLY A 57 -7.78 4.01 -12.23
C GLY A 57 -8.53 2.68 -12.12
N PHE A 58 -9.62 2.53 -12.86
CA PHE A 58 -10.46 1.32 -12.87
C PHE A 58 -10.85 0.96 -14.29
N ASP A 59 -10.44 -0.23 -14.74
CA ASP A 59 -10.83 -0.85 -16.01
C ASP A 59 -11.47 -2.22 -15.72
N ILE A 60 -12.49 -2.21 -14.85
CA ILE A 60 -13.22 -3.40 -14.41
C ILE A 60 -14.72 -3.14 -14.50
N GLY A 61 -15.48 -4.18 -14.88
CA GLY A 61 -16.94 -4.11 -14.98
C GLY A 61 -17.61 -3.93 -13.63
N LEU A 62 -18.17 -2.75 -13.37
CA LEU A 62 -18.84 -2.43 -12.10
C LEU A 62 -20.09 -3.29 -11.83
N LYS A 63 -20.74 -3.82 -12.87
CA LYS A 63 -21.94 -4.67 -12.76
C LYS A 63 -21.65 -6.03 -12.12
N GLU A 64 -20.40 -6.48 -12.15
CA GLU A 64 -19.97 -7.76 -11.58
C GLU A 64 -19.52 -7.64 -10.11
N MET A 65 -19.44 -6.41 -9.57
CA MET A 65 -19.02 -6.18 -8.18
C MET A 65 -20.20 -6.39 -7.23
N THR A 66 -19.91 -7.00 -6.09
CA THR A 66 -20.84 -7.06 -4.96
C THR A 66 -21.04 -5.68 -4.33
N ASP A 67 -22.13 -5.48 -3.59
CA ASP A 67 -22.38 -4.21 -2.88
C ASP A 67 -21.26 -3.87 -1.87
N SER A 68 -20.69 -4.88 -1.21
CA SER A 68 -19.54 -4.69 -0.32
C SER A 68 -18.28 -4.25 -1.07
N GLU A 69 -18.04 -4.77 -2.26
CA GLU A 69 -16.93 -4.37 -3.14
C GLU A 69 -17.12 -2.95 -3.67
N LEU A 70 -18.33 -2.59 -4.12
CA LEU A 70 -18.63 -1.22 -4.53
C LEU A 70 -18.47 -0.22 -3.39
N THR A 71 -18.93 -0.60 -2.19
CA THR A 71 -18.76 0.23 -0.98
C THR A 71 -17.29 0.41 -0.64
N PHE A 72 -16.51 -0.69 -0.68
CA PHE A 72 -15.07 -0.64 -0.51
C PHE A 72 -14.38 0.26 -1.54
N CYS A 73 -14.71 0.14 -2.83
CA CYS A 73 -14.10 0.97 -3.87
C CYS A 73 -14.37 2.46 -3.66
N LYS A 74 -15.60 2.84 -3.25
CA LYS A 74 -15.94 4.23 -2.93
C LYS A 74 -15.08 4.77 -1.78
N GLU A 75 -14.96 4.00 -0.71
CA GLU A 75 -14.12 4.32 0.46
C GLU A 75 -12.64 4.44 0.05
N ALA A 76 -12.12 3.48 -0.72
CA ALA A 76 -10.74 3.47 -1.19
C ALA A 76 -10.44 4.66 -2.11
N ILE A 77 -11.36 5.05 -2.99
CA ILE A 77 -11.24 6.26 -3.83
C ILE A 77 -11.24 7.51 -2.95
N ALA A 78 -12.09 7.59 -1.92
CA ALA A 78 -12.09 8.72 -0.99
C ALA A 78 -10.77 8.84 -0.22
N ASN A 79 -10.25 7.72 0.28
CA ASN A 79 -8.93 7.65 0.91
C ASN A 79 -7.81 8.03 -0.05
N TYR A 80 -7.84 7.52 -1.28
CA TYR A 80 -6.85 7.85 -2.30
C TYR A 80 -6.87 9.35 -2.60
N LYS A 81 -8.03 9.96 -2.87
CA LYS A 81 -8.14 11.41 -3.12
C LYS A 81 -7.56 12.24 -1.97
N ARG A 82 -7.88 11.86 -0.73
CA ARG A 82 -7.39 12.52 0.48
C ARG A 82 -5.88 12.35 0.68
N LEU A 83 -5.33 11.20 0.28
CA LEU A 83 -3.92 10.85 0.43
C LEU A 83 -3.06 11.15 -0.81
N THR A 84 -3.67 11.56 -1.93
CA THR A 84 -2.98 11.93 -3.18
C THR A 84 -1.80 12.87 -2.97
N PRO A 85 -1.87 13.93 -2.12
CA PRO A 85 -0.72 14.78 -1.86
C PRO A 85 0.50 14.02 -1.33
N VAL A 86 0.29 12.95 -0.57
CA VAL A 86 1.35 12.09 -0.02
C VAL A 86 1.74 11.01 -1.02
N ILE A 87 0.77 10.28 -1.58
CA ILE A 87 1.03 9.13 -2.46
C ILE A 87 1.73 9.56 -3.76
N LEU A 88 1.29 10.66 -4.38
CA LEU A 88 1.80 11.08 -5.69
C LEU A 88 2.96 12.09 -5.61
N ASN A 89 3.04 12.90 -4.55
CA ASN A 89 4.04 13.98 -4.44
C ASN A 89 5.00 13.82 -3.24
N GLY A 90 4.78 12.82 -2.38
CA GLY A 90 5.67 12.50 -1.27
C GLY A 90 6.97 11.84 -1.71
N ASP A 91 7.88 11.69 -0.75
CA ASP A 91 9.11 10.92 -0.93
C ASP A 91 8.81 9.42 -0.81
N LEU A 92 9.12 8.67 -1.86
CA LEU A 92 8.91 7.22 -1.92
C LEU A 92 10.12 6.48 -1.35
N TYR A 93 9.85 5.58 -0.41
CA TYR A 93 10.80 4.67 0.20
C TYR A 93 10.41 3.22 -0.11
N ARG A 94 11.32 2.51 -0.76
CA ARG A 94 11.26 1.07 -0.99
C ARG A 94 11.75 0.34 0.27
N LEU A 95 10.87 -0.37 0.97
CA LEU A 95 11.18 -0.96 2.28
C LEU A 95 11.51 -2.45 2.20
N VAL A 96 10.74 -3.21 1.41
CA VAL A 96 10.95 -4.65 1.21
C VAL A 96 10.75 -4.98 -0.25
N SER A 97 11.79 -5.51 -0.88
CA SER A 97 11.82 -5.85 -2.31
C SER A 97 10.98 -7.09 -2.60
N PRO A 98 10.10 -7.05 -3.63
CA PRO A 98 9.39 -8.25 -4.06
C PRO A 98 10.34 -9.29 -4.69
N TYR A 99 11.55 -8.90 -5.12
CA TYR A 99 12.54 -9.82 -5.71
C TYR A 99 13.27 -10.67 -4.67
N ASP A 100 13.26 -10.24 -3.39
CA ASP A 100 14.06 -10.85 -2.33
C ASP A 100 13.19 -11.48 -1.22
N SER A 101 11.86 -11.44 -1.37
CA SER A 101 10.91 -11.83 -0.34
C SER A 101 9.56 -12.24 -0.92
N ASN A 102 8.79 -13.04 -0.16
CA ASN A 102 7.39 -13.34 -0.48
C ASN A 102 6.44 -12.17 -0.12
N HIS A 103 7.01 -11.07 0.35
CA HIS A 103 6.34 -9.87 0.77
C HIS A 103 6.98 -8.66 0.10
N THR A 104 6.24 -7.56 0.00
CA THR A 104 6.79 -6.28 -0.44
C THR A 104 6.14 -5.13 0.28
N SER A 105 6.92 -4.07 0.47
CA SER A 105 6.43 -2.86 1.14
C SER A 105 7.11 -1.63 0.60
N VAL A 106 6.30 -0.60 0.40
CA VAL A 106 6.74 0.75 0.05
C VAL A 106 6.02 1.74 0.95
N MET A 107 6.63 2.91 1.14
CA MET A 107 6.06 4.00 1.90
C MET A 107 6.24 5.31 1.17
N GLN A 108 5.25 6.20 1.23
CA GLN A 108 5.35 7.57 0.76
C GLN A 108 5.14 8.51 1.94
N ILE A 109 5.97 9.53 2.08
CA ILE A 109 5.87 10.51 3.17
C ILE A 109 5.86 11.93 2.64
N SER A 110 5.05 12.79 3.25
CA SER A 110 4.99 14.21 2.95
C SER A 110 6.32 14.90 3.26
N LYS A 111 6.61 16.00 2.56
CA LYS A 111 7.88 16.74 2.69
C LYS A 111 8.12 17.29 4.10
N ASP A 112 7.06 17.65 4.81
CA ASP A 112 7.07 18.09 6.20
C ASP A 112 7.15 16.94 7.22
N LYS A 113 7.14 15.69 6.73
CA LYS A 113 7.15 14.45 7.52
C LYS A 113 5.97 14.32 8.48
N ASN A 114 4.86 15.01 8.24
CA ASN A 114 3.67 14.95 9.10
C ASN A 114 2.71 13.84 8.71
N LYS A 115 2.77 13.34 7.46
CA LYS A 115 1.87 12.29 7.01
C LYS A 115 2.59 11.29 6.11
N ALA A 116 2.38 10.00 6.34
CA ALA A 116 2.86 8.95 5.46
C ALA A 116 1.76 7.95 5.12
N THR A 117 1.89 7.31 3.95
CA THR A 117 1.11 6.13 3.57
C THR A 117 2.07 4.96 3.44
N LEU A 118 1.82 3.88 4.18
CA LEU A 118 2.61 2.65 4.15
C LEU A 118 1.78 1.54 3.53
N PHE A 119 2.31 0.95 2.46
CA PHE A 119 1.71 -0.19 1.79
C PHE A 119 2.49 -1.46 2.13
N ALA A 120 1.78 -2.53 2.48
CA ALA A 120 2.35 -3.83 2.77
C ALA A 120 1.55 -4.91 2.04
N PHE A 121 2.23 -5.76 1.28
CA PHE A 121 1.62 -6.81 0.50
C PHE A 121 2.28 -8.15 0.82
N ASP A 122 1.45 -9.11 1.17
CA ASP A 122 1.80 -10.52 1.23
C ASP A 122 1.45 -11.14 -0.13
N MET A 123 2.46 -11.57 -0.89
CA MET A 123 2.26 -12.14 -2.23
C MET A 123 1.91 -13.62 -2.11
N TYR A 124 2.91 -14.45 -1.82
CA TYR A 124 2.76 -15.88 -1.61
C TYR A 124 3.65 -16.39 -0.47
N PRO A 125 3.35 -16.02 0.80
CA PRO A 125 4.14 -16.45 1.94
C PRO A 125 4.18 -17.97 2.07
N ARG A 126 5.29 -18.52 2.59
CA ARG A 126 5.42 -19.95 2.86
C ARG A 126 4.77 -20.33 4.20
N TYR A 127 4.36 -21.58 4.30
CA TYR A 127 3.87 -22.12 5.57
C TYR A 127 4.95 -22.02 6.66
N GLY A 128 4.61 -21.47 7.82
CA GLY A 128 5.54 -21.28 8.94
C GLY A 128 6.62 -20.22 8.70
N GLU A 129 6.50 -19.40 7.65
CA GLU A 129 7.45 -18.33 7.38
C GLU A 129 7.56 -17.34 8.55
N LYS A 130 8.81 -17.00 8.90
CA LYS A 130 9.07 -16.06 9.99
C LYS A 130 8.92 -14.63 9.50
N LEU A 131 7.95 -13.92 10.06
CA LEU A 131 7.70 -12.51 9.75
C LEU A 131 8.51 -11.58 10.65
N PHE A 132 9.32 -10.73 10.03
CA PHE A 132 10.14 -9.74 10.72
C PHE A 132 9.47 -8.35 10.74
N SER A 133 9.89 -7.52 11.69
CA SER A 133 9.48 -6.11 11.70
C SER A 133 10.12 -5.37 10.54
N VAL A 134 9.33 -4.56 9.84
CA VAL A 134 9.81 -3.68 8.78
C VAL A 134 10.14 -2.32 9.38
N LYS A 135 11.41 -1.91 9.24
CA LYS A 135 11.87 -0.57 9.62
C LYS A 135 11.38 0.43 8.60
N LEU A 136 10.73 1.49 9.06
CA LEU A 136 10.28 2.57 8.20
C LEU A 136 11.45 3.51 7.88
N GLN A 137 11.26 4.40 6.92
CA GLN A 137 12.29 5.35 6.47
C GLN A 137 11.70 6.75 6.26
N GLY A 138 12.51 7.80 6.23
CA GLY A 138 12.06 9.16 5.91
C GLY A 138 11.31 9.91 7.02
N LEU A 139 10.81 9.22 8.05
CA LEU A 139 10.15 9.82 9.21
C LEU A 139 11.08 10.75 10.01
N ASP A 140 10.49 11.66 10.78
CA ASP A 140 11.23 12.47 11.75
C ASP A 140 11.41 11.67 13.06
N PRO A 141 12.65 11.39 13.51
CA PRO A 141 12.87 10.60 14.71
C PRO A 141 12.29 11.24 15.99
N ASN A 142 12.05 12.56 15.99
CA ASN A 142 11.60 13.32 17.15
C ASN A 142 10.07 13.50 17.21
N LYS A 143 9.34 13.10 16.16
CA LYS A 143 7.87 13.17 16.13
C LYS A 143 7.23 11.89 16.65
N MET A 144 5.98 12.02 17.10
CA MET A 144 5.11 10.89 17.42
C MET A 144 4.16 10.66 16.26
N TYR A 145 3.91 9.40 15.90
CA TYR A 145 3.07 9.04 14.76
C TYR A 145 1.99 8.07 15.19
N ARG A 146 0.72 8.45 14.98
CA ARG A 146 -0.40 7.52 15.05
C ARG A 146 -0.44 6.68 13.79
N ILE A 147 -0.53 5.36 13.95
CA ILE A 147 -0.62 4.40 12.85
C ILE A 147 -2.06 3.91 12.76
N LYS A 148 -2.72 4.11 11.61
CA LYS A 148 -4.10 3.65 11.39
C LYS A 148 -4.14 2.78 10.14
N GLU A 149 -4.62 1.54 10.26
CA GLU A 149 -4.94 0.73 9.11
C GLU A 149 -6.23 1.26 8.45
N ILE A 150 -6.15 1.50 7.15
CA ILE A 150 -7.24 2.00 6.30
C ILE A 150 -7.51 1.02 5.16
N ASN A 151 -8.48 1.35 4.29
CA ASN A 151 -8.89 0.49 3.18
C ASN A 151 -9.23 -0.93 3.64
N LEU A 152 -10.00 -1.06 4.72
CA LEU A 152 -10.56 -2.34 5.14
C LEU A 152 -11.87 -2.60 4.38
N MET A 153 -12.18 -3.87 4.09
CA MET A 153 -13.50 -4.24 3.57
C MET A 153 -14.60 -3.86 4.58
N PRO A 154 -15.81 -3.50 4.13
CA PRO A 154 -16.93 -3.17 5.03
C PRO A 154 -17.14 -4.23 6.11
N GLY A 155 -17.26 -3.79 7.37
CA GLY A 155 -17.43 -4.66 8.54
C GLY A 155 -16.14 -5.34 9.05
N ALA A 156 -15.04 -5.29 8.30
CA ALA A 156 -13.76 -5.82 8.76
C ALA A 156 -13.13 -4.91 9.82
N LYS A 157 -12.40 -5.51 10.76
CA LYS A 157 -11.56 -4.82 11.73
C LYS A 157 -10.10 -5.09 11.43
N SER A 158 -9.24 -4.12 11.74
CA SER A 158 -7.80 -4.31 11.64
C SER A 158 -7.36 -5.49 12.50
N SER A 159 -6.57 -6.39 11.90
CA SER A 159 -5.87 -7.46 12.62
C SER A 159 -4.46 -7.03 13.06
N PHE A 160 -4.05 -5.81 12.71
CA PHE A 160 -2.76 -5.25 13.08
C PHE A 160 -2.79 -4.77 14.54
N ARG A 161 -1.93 -5.37 15.39
CA ARG A 161 -1.87 -5.05 16.83
C ARG A 161 -1.47 -3.60 17.14
N GLY A 162 -0.90 -2.90 16.17
CA GLY A 162 -0.53 -1.49 16.28
C GLY A 162 -1.59 -0.52 15.78
N ASP A 163 -2.79 -1.00 15.39
CA ASP A 163 -3.84 -0.13 14.87
C ASP A 163 -4.27 0.92 15.89
N ASN A 164 -4.35 2.16 15.40
CA ASN A 164 -4.65 3.38 16.15
C ASN A 164 -3.67 3.71 17.29
N LYS A 165 -2.50 3.06 17.37
CA LYS A 165 -1.46 3.34 18.38
C LYS A 165 -0.47 4.39 17.90
N VAL A 166 0.15 5.06 18.86
CA VAL A 166 1.16 6.09 18.63
C VAL A 166 2.55 5.52 18.92
N TYR A 167 3.50 5.77 18.01
CA TYR A 167 4.90 5.38 18.16
C TYR A 167 5.81 6.56 17.85
N SER A 168 6.97 6.64 18.51
CA SER A 168 7.97 7.62 18.12
C SER A 168 8.56 7.28 16.75
N GLY A 169 8.90 8.31 15.97
CA GLY A 169 9.60 8.13 14.70
C GLY A 169 10.90 7.35 14.89
N ASN A 170 11.64 7.60 15.98
CA ASN A 170 12.84 6.84 16.31
C ASN A 170 12.57 5.33 16.50
N PHE A 171 11.45 4.94 17.13
CA PHE A 171 11.05 3.52 17.21
C PHE A 171 10.74 2.94 15.83
N LEU A 172 9.97 3.66 15.00
CA LEU A 172 9.59 3.22 13.67
C LEU A 172 10.80 3.04 12.74
N LEU A 173 11.81 3.91 12.86
CA LEU A 173 13.06 3.86 12.10
C LEU A 173 13.99 2.72 12.56
N LYS A 174 14.09 2.46 13.89
CA LYS A 174 15.08 1.51 14.43
C LYS A 174 14.53 0.10 14.66
N ALA A 175 13.31 -0.01 15.18
CA ALA A 175 12.68 -1.28 15.55
C ALA A 175 11.63 -1.73 14.51
N GLY A 176 10.87 -0.78 13.96
CA GLY A 176 9.89 -1.05 12.91
C GLY A 176 8.60 -1.74 13.38
N LEU A 177 7.77 -2.14 12.42
CA LEU A 177 6.43 -2.70 12.66
C LEU A 177 6.26 -4.08 11.99
N LYS A 178 5.52 -4.98 12.65
CA LYS A 178 5.11 -6.27 12.07
C LYS A 178 3.87 -6.08 11.18
N ILE A 179 4.10 -5.66 9.94
CA ILE A 179 3.04 -5.27 9.01
C ILE A 179 2.54 -6.41 8.12
N PHE A 180 3.34 -7.44 7.90
CA PHE A 180 2.99 -8.61 7.10
C PHE A 180 2.17 -9.66 7.85
N THR A 181 1.56 -10.57 7.09
CA THR A 181 0.84 -11.74 7.59
C THR A 181 1.26 -13.00 6.85
N ALA A 182 0.72 -14.17 7.20
CA ALA A 182 0.96 -15.40 6.45
C ALA A 182 -0.09 -15.64 5.35
N SER A 183 -1.02 -14.70 5.14
CA SER A 183 -2.08 -14.82 4.14
C SER A 183 -1.54 -14.59 2.73
N LYS A 184 -2.05 -15.32 1.75
CA LYS A 184 -1.71 -15.11 0.34
C LYS A 184 -2.50 -13.95 -0.24
N THR A 185 -1.89 -13.18 -1.14
CA THR A 185 -2.52 -12.03 -1.83
C THR A 185 -3.29 -11.11 -0.86
N ASN A 186 -2.64 -10.77 0.26
CA ASN A 186 -3.20 -9.94 1.31
C ASN A 186 -2.51 -8.58 1.34
N SER A 187 -3.27 -7.51 1.55
CA SER A 187 -2.76 -6.14 1.59
C SER A 187 -3.16 -5.44 2.88
N ARG A 188 -2.24 -4.62 3.40
CA ARG A 188 -2.52 -3.62 4.42
C ARG A 188 -2.05 -2.26 3.95
N VAL A 189 -2.89 -1.25 4.15
CA VAL A 189 -2.55 0.15 3.89
C VAL A 189 -2.68 0.89 5.21
N PHE A 190 -1.62 1.59 5.60
CA PHE A 190 -1.60 2.37 6.83
C PHE A 190 -1.44 3.85 6.52
N GLU A 191 -2.24 4.68 7.18
CA GLU A 191 -1.98 6.11 7.31
C GLU A 191 -1.19 6.35 8.61
N LEU A 192 -0.10 7.08 8.49
CA LEU A 192 0.69 7.56 9.62
C LEU A 192 0.49 9.07 9.70
N THR A 193 0.08 9.58 10.86
CA THR A 193 -0.12 11.01 11.09
C THR A 193 0.69 11.45 12.30
N ALA A 194 1.48 12.51 12.13
CA ALA A 194 2.24 13.10 13.22
C ALA A 194 1.31 13.80 14.22
N GLU A 195 1.64 13.68 15.50
CA GLU A 195 0.98 14.32 16.64
C GLU A 195 1.98 15.14 17.47
#